data_AF-A0A317EC70-F1
#
_entry.id   AF-A0A317EC70-F1
#
_cell.length_a   1.000
_cell.length_b   1.000
_cell.length_c   1.000
_cell.angle_alpha   90.00
_cell.angle_beta   90.00
_cell.angle_gamma   90.00
#
_symmetry.space_group_name_H-M   'P 1'
#
loop_
_entity.id
_entity.type
_entity.pdbx_description
1 polymer ?
#
loop_
_entity_poly.entity_id
_entity_poly.type
_entity_poly.pdbx_seq_one_letter_code
_entity_poly.pdbx_strand_id
1 'polypeptide(L)'
;MAANSPIKGDFIAFVPFSQTALLSQHNRDPELKEGICAGLVDFWLRTIGKNPGESPRERISFLGAPPAFGLVMQHYKDFIRDWDALGGVQARSMAGDRAGLHYDSDNTHIGPPPSFGNFSAPTVEEWQTSEEMMRILAKDLNRLNVGMAWDLQFRDTVNGGNGAHAIAGYSCFTSVTGNMHRITAHLFDPNYGEWVMTHGQIATFLAGLSDLYFKDTGWHLQSVTRISLTGSQKTSRRGGR
;
A
#
# COMPACT_ATOMS: atom_id res chain seq x y z
N MET A 1 13.74 1.30 -22.22
CA MET A 1 14.03 2.60 -21.57
C MET A 1 13.55 2.50 -20.14
N ALA A 2 14.34 2.91 -19.14
CA ALA A 2 13.84 2.97 -17.77
C ALA A 2 12.76 4.06 -17.69
N ALA A 3 11.57 3.74 -17.16
CA ALA A 3 10.56 4.76 -16.94
C ALA A 3 11.06 5.72 -15.86
N ASN A 4 10.86 7.02 -16.06
CA ASN A 4 11.19 8.02 -15.05
C ASN A 4 10.18 7.93 -13.91
N SER A 5 10.65 8.06 -12.67
CA SER A 5 9.77 8.17 -11.49
C SER A 5 8.89 9.42 -11.61
N PRO A 6 7.58 9.34 -11.33
CA PRO A 6 6.70 10.51 -11.33
C PRO A 6 6.99 11.45 -10.15
N ILE A 7 7.60 10.93 -9.08
CA ILE A 7 8.09 11.71 -7.94
C ILE A 7 9.57 11.99 -8.16
N LYS A 8 10.01 13.23 -7.94
CA LYS A 8 11.42 13.60 -8.00
C LYS A 8 12.14 13.17 -6.71
N GLY A 9 13.30 12.56 -6.83
CA GLY A 9 14.15 12.21 -5.69
C GLY A 9 15.27 11.25 -6.08
N ASP A 10 16.32 11.20 -5.25
CA ASP A 10 17.46 10.30 -5.42
C ASP A 10 17.13 8.90 -4.88
N PHE A 11 16.11 8.26 -5.45
CA PHE A 11 15.71 6.91 -5.07
C PHE A 11 16.78 5.90 -5.46
N ILE A 12 16.90 4.83 -4.67
CA ILE A 12 17.79 3.71 -5.00
C ILE A 12 17.31 3.03 -6.29
N ALA A 13 15.99 2.84 -6.42
CA ALA A 13 15.36 2.32 -7.62
C ALA A 13 13.89 2.74 -7.71
N PHE A 14 13.37 2.73 -8.93
CA PHE A 14 11.94 2.78 -9.24
C PHE A 14 11.63 1.73 -10.31
N VAL A 15 10.60 0.93 -10.08
CA VAL A 15 10.08 -0.03 -11.06
C VAL A 15 8.61 0.29 -11.33
N PRO A 16 8.27 0.68 -12.56
CA PRO A 16 6.92 1.11 -12.89
C PRO A 16 5.94 -0.06 -12.88
N PHE A 17 4.71 0.23 -12.46
CA PHE A 17 3.55 -0.66 -12.53
C PHE A 17 2.28 0.16 -12.72
N SER A 18 1.25 -0.39 -13.35
CA SER A 18 -0.02 0.29 -13.50
C SER A 18 -1.16 -0.72 -13.47
N GLN A 19 -1.97 -0.69 -12.41
CA GLN A 19 -3.17 -1.50 -12.33
C GLN A 19 -4.15 -1.14 -13.44
N THR A 20 -4.24 0.14 -13.85
CA THR A 20 -5.12 0.55 -14.95
C THR A 20 -4.71 -0.14 -16.26
N ALA A 21 -3.41 -0.14 -16.58
CA ALA A 21 -2.90 -0.85 -17.74
C ALA A 21 -3.17 -2.36 -17.64
N LEU A 22 -2.98 -2.94 -16.46
CA LEU A 22 -3.26 -4.35 -16.19
C LEU A 22 -4.76 -4.67 -16.41
N LEU A 23 -5.66 -3.95 -15.76
CA LEU A 23 -7.10 -4.14 -15.84
C LEU A 23 -7.66 -3.90 -17.25
N SER A 24 -7.09 -2.95 -18.01
CA SER A 24 -7.50 -2.69 -19.40
C SER A 24 -7.35 -3.91 -20.32
N GLN A 25 -6.42 -4.82 -19.98
CA GLN A 25 -6.24 -6.08 -20.71
C GLN A 25 -7.34 -7.11 -20.38
N HIS A 26 -8.11 -6.87 -19.32
CA HIS A 26 -9.11 -7.77 -18.73
C HIS A 26 -10.52 -7.15 -18.70
N ASN A 27 -10.79 -6.20 -19.59
CA ASN A 27 -11.93 -5.27 -19.76
C ASN A 27 -13.38 -5.82 -19.76
N ARG A 28 -13.66 -7.04 -19.31
CA ARG A 28 -14.99 -7.67 -19.40
C ARG A 28 -15.74 -7.79 -18.06
N ASP A 29 -15.13 -7.40 -16.95
CA ASP A 29 -15.73 -7.58 -15.62
C ASP A 29 -16.14 -6.23 -15.00
N PRO A 30 -17.44 -5.98 -14.81
CA PRO A 30 -17.92 -4.72 -14.21
C PRO A 30 -17.47 -4.54 -12.75
N GLU A 31 -17.16 -5.62 -12.03
CA GLU A 31 -16.65 -5.57 -10.65
C GLU A 31 -15.23 -5.00 -10.57
N LEU A 32 -14.51 -4.92 -11.69
CA LEU A 32 -13.12 -4.42 -11.75
C LEU A 32 -13.00 -2.91 -12.00
N LYS A 33 -14.13 -2.20 -12.16
CA LYS A 33 -14.11 -0.75 -12.43
C LYS A 33 -13.52 0.08 -11.29
N GLU A 34 -13.57 -0.44 -10.06
CA GLU A 34 -13.08 0.25 -8.86
C GLU A 34 -11.61 -0.06 -8.53
N GLY A 35 -10.94 -0.85 -9.38
CA GLY A 35 -9.55 -1.26 -9.17
C GLY A 35 -9.41 -2.49 -8.29
N ILE A 36 -8.18 -2.99 -8.15
CA ILE A 36 -7.84 -4.18 -7.34
C ILE A 36 -6.67 -3.89 -6.38
N CYS A 37 -6.47 -2.62 -6.07
CA CYS A 37 -5.32 -2.11 -5.31
C CYS A 37 -5.10 -2.84 -3.98
N ALA A 38 -6.18 -3.12 -3.25
CA ALA A 38 -6.15 -3.85 -1.99
C ALA A 38 -5.51 -5.25 -2.14
N GLY A 39 -5.91 -6.01 -3.17
CA GLY A 39 -5.35 -7.34 -3.43
C GLY A 39 -3.92 -7.29 -3.94
N LEU A 40 -3.59 -6.30 -4.79
CA LEU A 40 -2.21 -6.11 -5.28
C LEU A 40 -1.25 -5.79 -4.14
N VAL A 41 -1.68 -4.95 -3.19
CA VAL A 41 -0.93 -4.63 -1.97
C VAL A 41 -0.68 -5.88 -1.12
N ASP A 42 -1.71 -6.70 -0.86
CA ASP A 42 -1.56 -7.91 -0.05
C ASP A 42 -0.57 -8.90 -0.71
N PHE A 43 -0.67 -9.10 -2.02
CA PHE A 43 0.25 -9.98 -2.74
C PHE A 43 1.67 -9.43 -2.80
N TRP A 44 1.83 -8.10 -2.94
CA TRP A 44 3.13 -7.46 -2.87
C TRP A 44 3.78 -7.65 -1.50
N LEU A 45 3.04 -7.36 -0.41
CA LEU A 45 3.50 -7.54 0.98
C LEU A 45 3.87 -8.99 1.27
N ARG A 46 3.06 -9.96 0.82
CA ARG A 46 3.36 -11.38 0.93
C ARG A 46 4.68 -11.73 0.24
N THR A 47 4.93 -11.17 -0.94
CA THR A 47 6.10 -11.49 -1.75
C THR A 47 7.36 -10.92 -1.12
N ILE A 48 7.36 -9.62 -0.79
CA ILE A 48 8.52 -8.97 -0.16
C ILE A 48 8.78 -9.47 1.27
N GLY A 49 7.74 -9.81 2.02
CA GLY A 49 7.87 -10.37 3.36
C GLY A 49 8.51 -11.76 3.37
N LYS A 50 8.24 -12.59 2.34
CA LYS A 50 8.85 -13.93 2.19
C LYS A 50 10.28 -13.85 1.66
N ASN A 51 10.51 -13.00 0.66
CA ASN A 51 11.79 -12.89 -0.04
C ASN A 51 12.23 -11.41 -0.14
N PRO A 52 12.69 -10.79 0.96
CA PRO A 52 13.07 -9.37 0.95
C PRO A 52 14.26 -9.08 0.02
N GLY A 53 15.09 -10.08 -0.27
CA GLY A 53 16.21 -9.96 -1.20
C GLY A 53 15.84 -10.09 -2.68
N GLU A 54 14.60 -10.46 -3.01
CA GLU A 54 14.11 -10.47 -4.39
C GLU A 54 14.16 -9.04 -4.96
N SER A 55 14.46 -8.88 -6.24
CA SER A 55 14.52 -7.53 -6.82
C SER A 55 13.12 -6.94 -7.00
N PRO A 56 12.95 -5.61 -6.90
CA PRO A 56 11.69 -4.95 -7.22
C PRO A 56 11.14 -5.33 -8.60
N ARG A 57 12.04 -5.55 -9.58
CA ARG A 57 11.64 -5.95 -10.94
C ARG A 57 10.99 -7.32 -10.97
N GLU A 58 11.54 -8.29 -10.25
CA GLU A 58 10.99 -9.64 -10.17
C GLU A 58 9.62 -9.63 -9.49
N ARG A 59 9.49 -8.90 -8.37
CA ARG A 59 8.19 -8.72 -7.69
C ARG A 59 7.12 -8.11 -8.59
N ILE A 60 7.43 -6.99 -9.25
CA ILE A 60 6.48 -6.32 -10.15
C ILE A 60 6.12 -7.22 -11.33
N SER A 61 7.10 -7.95 -11.87
CA SER A 61 6.87 -8.89 -12.98
C SER A 61 5.99 -10.06 -12.55
N PHE A 62 6.17 -10.57 -11.32
CA PHE A 62 5.30 -11.58 -10.73
C PHE A 62 3.86 -11.07 -10.60
N LEU A 63 3.65 -9.87 -10.05
CA LEU A 63 2.30 -9.29 -9.89
C LEU A 63 1.57 -9.08 -11.22
N GLY A 64 2.30 -8.74 -12.29
CA GLY A 64 1.75 -8.59 -13.64
C GLY A 64 1.56 -9.92 -14.40
N ALA A 65 2.04 -11.05 -13.88
CA ALA A 65 1.95 -12.33 -14.58
C ALA A 65 0.51 -12.89 -14.51
N PRO A 66 -0.01 -13.53 -15.58
CA PRO A 66 -1.40 -14.00 -15.61
C PRO A 66 -1.80 -14.93 -14.45
N PRO A 67 -0.97 -15.89 -13.99
CA PRO A 67 -1.32 -16.74 -12.86
C PRO A 67 -1.47 -15.96 -11.54
N ALA A 68 -0.60 -14.96 -11.31
CA ALA A 68 -0.67 -14.14 -10.11
C ALA A 68 -1.87 -13.19 -10.18
N PHE A 69 -2.11 -12.57 -11.34
CA PHE A 69 -3.24 -11.68 -11.54
C PHE A 69 -4.58 -12.36 -11.28
N GLY A 70 -4.78 -13.59 -11.76
CA GLY A 70 -6.01 -14.35 -11.48
C GLY A 70 -6.23 -14.60 -9.98
N LEU A 71 -5.15 -14.87 -9.23
CA LEU A 71 -5.22 -15.01 -7.77
C LEU A 71 -5.52 -13.69 -7.07
N VAL A 72 -4.90 -12.58 -7.50
CA VAL A 72 -5.16 -11.24 -6.97
C VAL A 72 -6.61 -10.84 -7.20
N MET A 73 -7.15 -11.10 -8.40
CA MET A 73 -8.54 -10.84 -8.72
C MET A 73 -9.49 -11.61 -7.82
N GLN A 74 -9.29 -12.92 -7.69
CA GLN A 74 -10.15 -13.75 -6.84
C GLN A 74 -10.09 -13.28 -5.38
N HIS A 75 -8.90 -12.98 -4.90
CA HIS A 75 -8.69 -12.43 -3.56
C HIS A 75 -9.43 -11.11 -3.34
N TYR A 76 -9.39 -10.20 -4.31
CA TYR A 76 -10.10 -8.94 -4.25
C TYR A 76 -11.63 -9.13 -4.26
N LYS A 77 -12.16 -10.04 -5.09
CA LYS A 77 -13.60 -10.37 -5.09
C LYS A 77 -14.06 -10.91 -3.75
N ASP A 78 -13.28 -11.80 -3.14
CA ASP A 78 -13.57 -12.33 -1.80
C ASP A 78 -13.50 -11.21 -0.75
N PHE A 79 -12.55 -10.27 -0.87
CA PHE A 79 -12.46 -9.11 0.01
C PHE A 79 -13.69 -8.19 -0.09
N ILE A 80 -14.15 -7.86 -1.30
CA ILE A 80 -15.35 -7.02 -1.48
C ILE A 80 -16.60 -7.70 -0.91
N ARG A 81 -16.76 -9.00 -1.15
CA ARG A 81 -17.87 -9.78 -0.56
C ARG A 81 -17.85 -9.71 0.97
N ASP A 82 -16.67 -9.85 1.58
CA ASP A 82 -16.53 -9.77 3.03
C ASP A 82 -16.75 -8.32 3.53
N TRP A 83 -16.32 -7.31 2.77
CA TRP A 83 -16.54 -5.90 3.08
C TRP A 83 -18.02 -5.58 3.17
N ASP A 84 -18.82 -6.01 2.20
CA ASP A 84 -20.26 -5.78 2.18
C ASP A 84 -20.97 -6.49 3.35
N ALA A 85 -20.46 -7.64 3.80
CA ALA A 85 -21.06 -8.43 4.86
C ALA A 85 -20.64 -8.00 6.28
N LEU A 86 -19.39 -7.57 6.47
CA LEU A 86 -18.73 -7.46 7.78
C LEU A 86 -18.15 -6.06 8.06
N GLY A 87 -18.09 -5.21 7.04
CA GLY A 87 -17.41 -3.92 7.10
C GLY A 87 -15.89 -4.01 6.94
N GLY A 88 -15.26 -2.85 6.77
CA GLY A 88 -13.90 -2.81 6.20
C GLY A 88 -12.79 -3.37 7.07
N VAL A 89 -12.86 -3.16 8.38
CA VAL A 89 -11.84 -3.65 9.33
C VAL A 89 -11.74 -5.17 9.31
N GLN A 90 -12.88 -5.85 9.45
CA GLN A 90 -12.93 -7.31 9.51
C GLN A 90 -12.61 -7.92 8.15
N ALA A 91 -13.16 -7.36 7.07
CA ALA A 91 -12.84 -7.79 5.71
C ALA A 91 -11.34 -7.68 5.39
N ARG A 92 -10.68 -6.62 5.86
CA ARG A 92 -9.23 -6.46 5.70
C ARG A 92 -8.42 -7.48 6.47
N SER A 93 -8.77 -7.74 7.72
CA SER A 93 -8.12 -8.78 8.53
C SER A 93 -8.25 -10.16 7.86
N MET A 94 -9.45 -10.53 7.39
CA MET A 94 -9.71 -11.79 6.68
C MET A 94 -8.98 -11.89 5.34
N ALA A 95 -8.93 -10.78 4.59
CA ALA A 95 -8.14 -10.71 3.36
C ALA A 95 -6.65 -10.94 3.66
N GLY A 96 -6.09 -10.26 4.67
CA GLY A 96 -4.74 -10.50 5.14
C GLY A 96 -4.48 -11.98 5.41
N ASP A 97 -5.32 -12.61 6.24
CA ASP A 97 -5.13 -14.02 6.61
C ASP A 97 -5.17 -14.96 5.40
N ARG A 98 -6.05 -14.71 4.42
CA ARG A 98 -6.07 -15.47 3.15
C ARG A 98 -4.78 -15.31 2.35
N ALA A 99 -4.16 -14.12 2.38
CA ALA A 99 -2.86 -13.88 1.76
C ALA A 99 -1.69 -14.47 2.58
N GLY A 100 -1.94 -14.96 3.81
CA GLY A 100 -0.91 -15.38 4.76
C GLY A 100 -0.23 -14.21 5.46
N LEU A 101 -0.95 -13.09 5.60
CA LEU A 101 -0.56 -11.87 6.27
C LEU A 101 -1.37 -11.73 7.57
N HIS A 102 -0.70 -11.61 8.71
CA HIS A 102 -1.40 -11.44 9.98
C HIS A 102 -1.50 -9.96 10.32
N TYR A 103 -2.58 -9.33 9.85
CA TYR A 103 -2.84 -7.93 10.14
C TYR A 103 -3.24 -7.75 11.60
N ASP A 104 -2.58 -6.81 12.27
CA ASP A 104 -3.01 -6.33 13.58
C ASP A 104 -4.29 -5.53 13.40
N SER A 105 -5.40 -6.02 13.98
CA SER A 105 -6.71 -5.38 13.88
C SER A 105 -6.85 -4.14 14.74
N ASP A 106 -5.85 -3.81 15.57
CA ASP A 106 -5.76 -2.55 16.30
C ASP A 106 -5.47 -1.39 15.32
N ASN A 107 -6.45 -1.14 14.45
CA ASN A 107 -6.42 -0.13 13.40
C ASN A 107 -6.24 1.25 14.04
N THR A 108 -5.07 1.84 13.84
CA THR A 108 -4.93 3.27 14.11
C THR A 108 -5.46 4.02 12.89
N HIS A 109 -6.75 4.32 12.89
CA HIS A 109 -7.32 5.29 11.96
C HIS A 109 -6.64 6.65 12.17
N ILE A 110 -6.19 7.27 11.09
CA ILE A 110 -5.57 8.60 11.10
C ILE A 110 -6.42 9.52 10.24
N GLY A 111 -6.93 10.57 10.87
CA GLY A 111 -7.87 11.52 10.25
C GLY A 111 -9.24 11.47 10.92
N PRO A 112 -10.17 12.36 10.54
CA PRO A 112 -11.52 12.37 11.07
C PRO A 112 -12.21 11.03 10.74
N PRO A 113 -13.08 10.50 11.62
CA PRO A 113 -13.86 9.30 11.32
C PRO A 113 -14.63 9.50 10.00
N PRO A 114 -14.77 8.46 9.17
CA PRO A 114 -15.46 8.59 7.89
C PRO A 114 -16.88 9.11 8.16
N SER A 115 -17.17 10.31 7.67
CA SER A 115 -18.46 10.96 7.84
C SER A 115 -19.46 10.31 6.88
N PHE A 116 -19.99 9.15 7.26
CA PHE A 116 -21.12 8.54 6.56
C PHE A 116 -22.40 9.29 6.97
N GLY A 117 -22.85 10.22 6.12
CA GLY A 117 -24.11 10.94 6.26
C GLY A 117 -23.95 12.45 6.38
N ASN A 118 -25.01 13.17 5.98
CA ASN A 118 -25.14 14.63 5.89
C ASN A 118 -24.86 15.38 7.21
N PHE A 119 -23.62 15.37 7.68
CA PHE A 119 -23.13 16.26 8.72
C PHE A 119 -22.32 17.38 8.07
N SER A 120 -22.66 18.60 8.45
CA SER A 120 -22.00 19.83 8.08
C SER A 120 -20.49 19.64 8.02
N ALA A 121 -19.89 20.07 6.91
CA ALA A 121 -18.45 20.05 6.71
C ALA A 121 -17.74 20.51 7.99
N PRO A 122 -16.75 19.75 8.50
CA PRO A 122 -16.01 20.20 9.67
C PRO A 122 -15.39 21.56 9.33
N THR A 123 -15.63 22.52 10.22
CA THR A 123 -14.99 23.83 10.21
C THR A 123 -13.48 23.62 10.10
N VAL A 124 -12.82 24.49 9.34
CA VAL A 124 -11.47 24.40 8.77
C VAL A 124 -10.31 24.13 9.78
N GLU A 125 -10.58 23.93 11.07
CA GLU A 125 -9.58 23.85 12.15
C GLU A 125 -9.06 22.46 12.55
N GLU A 126 -9.63 21.33 12.08
CA GLU A 126 -9.16 19.97 12.48
C GLU A 126 -8.72 19.08 11.32
N TRP A 127 -8.14 19.65 10.27
CA TRP A 127 -7.41 18.84 9.29
C TRP A 127 -6.03 18.54 9.88
N GLN A 128 -5.78 17.29 10.30
CA GLN A 128 -4.41 16.78 10.18
C GLN A 128 -4.02 17.01 8.72
N THR A 129 -3.06 17.89 8.47
CA THR A 129 -2.64 18.19 7.10
C THR A 129 -2.20 16.88 6.44
N SER A 130 -2.40 16.72 5.13
CA SER A 130 -1.92 15.52 4.43
C SER A 130 -0.44 15.26 4.70
N GLU A 131 0.34 16.31 4.95
CA GLU A 131 1.71 16.24 5.43
C GLU A 131 1.86 15.49 6.76
N GLU A 132 1.05 15.79 7.78
CA GLU A 132 1.13 15.09 9.08
C GLU A 132 0.74 13.62 8.95
N MET A 133 -0.28 13.30 8.14
CA MET A 133 -0.63 11.91 7.84
C MET A 133 0.57 11.19 7.20
N MET A 134 1.20 11.80 6.20
CA MET A 134 2.38 11.23 5.54
C MET A 134 3.58 11.08 6.49
N ARG A 135 3.77 11.99 7.46
CA ARG A 135 4.79 11.83 8.51
C ARG A 135 4.51 10.63 9.40
N ILE A 136 3.25 10.34 9.72
CA ILE A 136 2.90 9.16 10.53
C ILE A 136 3.13 7.88 9.73
N LEU A 137 2.73 7.84 8.45
CA LEU A 137 3.03 6.71 7.56
C LEU A 137 4.53 6.47 7.46
N ALA A 138 5.34 7.53 7.41
CA ALA A 138 6.80 7.42 7.43
C ALA A 138 7.31 6.77 8.72
N LYS A 139 6.73 7.11 9.88
CA LYS A 139 7.10 6.52 11.17
C LYS A 139 6.83 5.02 11.24
N ASP A 140 5.79 4.54 10.56
CA ASP A 140 5.47 3.11 10.55
C ASP A 140 6.60 2.27 9.96
N LEU A 141 7.29 2.81 8.95
CA LEU A 141 8.41 2.15 8.28
C LEU A 141 9.79 2.40 8.91
N ASN A 142 9.88 3.22 9.96
CA ASN A 142 11.16 3.44 10.67
C ASN A 142 11.64 2.21 11.44
N ARG A 143 10.80 1.18 11.58
CA ARG A 143 11.16 -0.09 12.19
C ARG A 143 11.62 -1.07 11.12
N LEU A 144 12.62 -1.87 11.45
CA LEU A 144 13.15 -2.91 10.56
C LEU A 144 12.21 -4.12 10.52
N ASN A 145 12.07 -4.74 9.34
CA ASN A 145 11.24 -5.92 9.07
C ASN A 145 9.77 -5.71 9.44
N VAL A 146 9.29 -4.48 9.22
CA VAL A 146 7.87 -4.12 9.37
C VAL A 146 7.30 -3.91 7.98
N GLY A 147 6.14 -4.52 7.74
CA GLY A 147 5.32 -4.22 6.58
C GLY A 147 3.99 -3.61 6.99
N MET A 148 3.52 -2.70 6.15
CA MET A 148 2.32 -1.91 6.38
C MET A 148 1.49 -1.92 5.10
N ALA A 149 0.19 -2.08 5.24
CA ALA A 149 -0.78 -1.65 4.25
C ALA A 149 -1.48 -0.40 4.77
N TRP A 150 -1.76 0.52 3.86
CA TRP A 150 -2.50 1.75 4.15
C TRP A 150 -3.65 1.88 3.17
N ASP A 151 -4.86 1.97 3.71
CA ASP A 151 -6.06 2.28 2.94
C ASP A 151 -6.31 3.79 3.04
N LEU A 152 -6.06 4.47 1.93
CA LEU A 152 -6.17 5.92 1.75
C LEU A 152 -7.60 6.29 1.34
N GLN A 153 -8.17 7.30 1.99
CA GLN A 153 -9.47 7.87 1.64
C GLN A 153 -9.29 9.28 1.09
N PHE A 154 -9.90 9.55 -0.05
CA PHE A 154 -9.77 10.78 -0.79
C PHE A 154 -11.11 11.49 -0.96
N ARG A 155 -11.06 12.82 -1.04
CA ARG A 155 -12.15 13.66 -1.52
C ARG A 155 -11.71 14.36 -2.79
N ASP A 156 -12.54 14.25 -3.81
CA ASP A 156 -12.44 15.04 -5.03
C ASP A 156 -13.00 16.43 -4.74
N THR A 157 -12.11 17.42 -4.64
CA THR A 157 -12.49 18.82 -4.39
C THR A 157 -12.96 19.54 -5.64
N VAL A 158 -12.80 18.93 -6.82
CA VAL A 158 -13.22 19.48 -8.11
C VAL A 158 -14.65 19.06 -8.44
N ASN A 159 -14.96 17.77 -8.30
CA ASN A 159 -16.26 17.21 -8.69
C ASN A 159 -17.14 16.75 -7.50
N GLY A 160 -16.65 16.84 -6.26
CA GLY A 160 -17.44 16.53 -5.06
C GLY A 160 -17.64 15.03 -4.78
N GLY A 161 -16.77 14.18 -5.30
CA GLY A 161 -16.76 12.73 -5.06
C GLY A 161 -15.85 12.27 -3.91
N ASN A 162 -15.94 10.99 -3.56
CA ASN A 162 -15.00 10.31 -2.66
C ASN A 162 -14.33 9.15 -3.40
N GLY A 163 -13.09 8.86 -3.06
CA GLY A 163 -12.32 7.76 -3.62
C GLY A 163 -11.53 7.02 -2.55
N ALA A 164 -11.22 5.75 -2.80
CA ALA A 164 -10.39 4.93 -1.92
C ALA A 164 -9.23 4.32 -2.72
N HIS A 165 -8.08 4.15 -2.08
CA HIS A 165 -6.91 3.50 -2.68
C HIS A 165 -6.10 2.77 -1.62
N ALA A 166 -5.41 1.70 -1.99
CA ALA A 166 -4.51 0.99 -1.10
C ALA A 166 -3.06 1.08 -1.60
N ILE A 167 -2.16 1.40 -0.68
CA ILE A 167 -0.71 1.33 -0.89
C ILE A 167 -0.05 0.49 0.20
N ALA A 168 1.20 0.09 0.00
CA ALA A 168 1.95 -0.64 1.01
C ALA A 168 3.41 -0.24 1.11
N GLY A 169 3.99 -0.54 2.26
CA GLY A 169 5.39 -0.32 2.54
C GLY A 169 6.01 -1.50 3.28
N TYR A 170 7.30 -1.71 3.07
CA TYR A 170 8.09 -2.71 3.79
C TYR A 170 9.50 -2.21 4.04
N SER A 171 9.97 -2.36 5.26
CA SER A 171 11.32 -1.94 5.68
C SER A 171 12.19 -3.16 5.93
N CYS A 172 13.37 -3.23 5.33
CA CYS A 172 14.25 -4.39 5.45
C CYS A 172 15.73 -4.06 5.23
N PHE A 173 16.59 -5.06 5.39
CA PHE A 173 17.98 -4.98 4.97
C PHE A 173 18.12 -5.39 3.51
N THR A 174 18.75 -4.54 2.70
CA THR A 174 19.18 -4.86 1.35
C THR A 174 20.69 -4.97 1.31
N SER A 175 21.21 -6.03 0.70
CA SER A 175 22.65 -6.18 0.46
C SER A 175 23.12 -5.19 -0.61
N VAL A 176 24.14 -4.39 -0.30
CA VAL A 176 24.77 -3.42 -1.21
C VAL A 176 26.01 -4.05 -1.85
N THR A 177 26.81 -4.72 -1.04
CA THR A 177 27.85 -5.67 -1.44
C THR A 177 27.67 -6.88 -0.53
N GLY A 178 28.10 -8.09 -0.91
CA GLY A 178 27.78 -9.32 -0.16
C GLY A 178 28.06 -9.29 1.36
N ASN A 179 28.86 -8.33 1.85
CA ASN A 179 29.18 -8.12 3.27
C ASN A 179 28.66 -6.78 3.85
N MET A 180 28.02 -5.92 3.06
CA MET A 180 27.43 -4.65 3.51
C MET A 180 25.93 -4.66 3.29
N HIS A 181 25.19 -4.39 4.36
CA HIS A 181 23.75 -4.24 4.30
C HIS A 181 23.37 -2.79 4.60
N ARG A 182 22.35 -2.31 3.89
CA ARG A 182 21.72 -1.02 4.14
C ARG A 182 20.27 -1.25 4.52
N ILE A 183 19.79 -0.47 5.49
CA ILE A 183 18.36 -0.42 5.77
C ILE A 183 17.68 0.35 4.64
N THR A 184 16.75 -0.31 3.96
CA THR A 184 15.96 0.25 2.87
C THR A 184 14.48 0.19 3.22
N ALA A 185 13.73 1.13 2.67
CA ALA A 185 12.29 1.07 2.61
C ALA A 185 11.86 0.85 1.17
N HIS A 186 10.89 -0.05 1.02
CA HIS A 186 10.19 -0.31 -0.23
C HIS A 186 8.78 0.22 -0.08
N LEU A 187 8.31 0.98 -1.06
CA LEU A 187 6.96 1.50 -1.11
C LEU A 187 6.34 1.09 -2.44
N PHE A 188 5.13 0.54 -2.40
CA PHE A 188 4.41 0.08 -3.57
C PHE A 188 3.05 0.77 -3.66
N ASP A 189 2.83 1.39 -4.82
CA ASP A 189 1.54 1.92 -5.23
C ASP A 189 1.09 1.18 -6.51
N PRO A 190 -0.05 0.47 -6.46
CA PRO A 190 -0.64 -0.20 -7.63
C PRO A 190 -0.87 0.68 -8.86
N ASN A 191 -0.98 2.01 -8.71
CA ASN A 191 -1.15 2.93 -9.84
C ASN A 191 0.16 3.34 -10.53
N TYR A 192 1.29 3.24 -9.83
CA TYR A 192 2.56 3.83 -10.29
C TYR A 192 3.75 2.86 -10.29
N GLY A 193 3.91 2.01 -9.27
CA GLY A 193 5.10 1.18 -9.16
C GLY A 193 5.62 0.92 -7.75
N GLU A 194 6.81 0.32 -7.71
CA GLU A 194 7.60 0.13 -6.50
C GLU A 194 8.80 1.09 -6.48
N TRP A 195 8.96 1.83 -5.38
CA TRP A 195 10.14 2.64 -5.09
C TRP A 195 10.97 1.99 -4.00
N VAL A 196 12.29 2.04 -4.18
CA VAL A 196 13.27 1.64 -3.16
C VAL A 196 14.05 2.86 -2.73
N MET A 197 14.11 3.09 -1.43
CA MET A 197 14.72 4.29 -0.86
C MET A 197 15.40 3.99 0.47
N THR A 198 16.16 4.97 0.96
CA THR A 198 16.68 4.95 2.33
C THR A 198 15.61 5.44 3.30
N HIS A 199 15.73 5.09 4.58
CA HIS A 199 14.79 5.55 5.61
C HIS A 199 14.66 7.08 5.69
N GLY A 200 15.76 7.80 5.51
CA GLY A 200 15.75 9.28 5.52
C GLY A 200 14.93 9.92 4.41
N GLN A 201 14.53 9.17 3.38
CA GLN A 201 13.78 9.66 2.22
C GLN A 201 12.27 9.41 2.33
N ILE A 202 11.81 8.58 3.26
CA ILE A 202 10.41 8.12 3.33
C ILE A 202 9.44 9.28 3.49
N ALA A 203 9.71 10.20 4.43
CA ALA A 203 8.82 11.34 4.68
C ALA A 203 8.68 12.26 3.46
N THR A 204 9.80 12.61 2.82
CA THR A 204 9.81 13.43 1.61
C THR A 204 9.10 12.73 0.46
N PHE A 205 9.30 11.42 0.30
CA PHE A 205 8.61 10.63 -0.71
C PHE A 205 7.09 10.65 -0.51
N LEU A 206 6.62 10.35 0.70
CA LEU A 206 5.19 10.28 0.99
C LEU A 206 4.50 11.64 0.83
N ALA A 207 5.16 12.74 1.21
CA ALA A 207 4.68 14.08 0.90
C ALA A 207 4.56 14.31 -0.63
N GLY A 208 5.58 13.92 -1.40
CA GLY A 208 5.55 13.98 -2.86
C GLY A 208 4.48 13.10 -3.51
N LEU A 209 4.15 11.95 -2.89
CA LEU A 209 3.07 11.07 -3.32
C LEU A 209 1.69 11.71 -3.08
N SER A 210 1.50 12.36 -1.94
CA SER A 210 0.28 13.14 -1.68
C SER A 210 0.06 14.24 -2.74
N ASP A 211 1.13 14.97 -3.08
CA ASP A 211 1.09 15.99 -4.12
C ASP A 211 0.80 15.40 -5.50
N LEU A 212 1.32 14.20 -5.78
CA LEU A 212 1.09 13.51 -7.04
C LEU A 212 -0.39 13.15 -7.21
N TYR A 213 -1.04 12.57 -6.19
CA TYR A 213 -2.47 12.30 -6.25
C TYR A 213 -3.29 13.57 -6.53
N PHE A 214 -2.99 14.66 -5.82
CA PHE A 214 -3.68 15.92 -6.03
C PHE A 214 -3.48 16.45 -7.47
N LYS A 215 -2.26 16.41 -8.00
CA LYS A 215 -1.97 16.89 -9.37
C LYS A 215 -2.61 16.03 -10.46
N ASP A 216 -2.57 14.71 -10.31
CA ASP A 216 -3.04 13.79 -11.34
C ASP A 216 -4.57 13.69 -11.38
N THR A 217 -5.24 13.83 -10.23
CA THR A 217 -6.67 13.50 -10.09
C THR A 217 -7.52 14.61 -9.46
N GLY A 218 -6.91 15.64 -8.85
CA GLY A 218 -7.62 16.61 -8.01
C GLY A 218 -8.03 16.05 -6.64
N TRP A 219 -7.58 14.85 -6.28
CA TRP A 219 -7.98 14.18 -5.05
C TRP A 219 -7.13 14.62 -3.86
N HIS A 220 -7.78 14.99 -2.77
CA HIS A 220 -7.15 15.31 -1.50
C HIS A 220 -7.26 14.14 -0.54
N LEU A 221 -6.12 13.72 0.02
CA LEU A 221 -6.10 12.72 1.08
C LEU A 221 -6.82 13.27 2.32
N GLN A 222 -7.84 12.55 2.78
CA GLN A 222 -8.67 12.91 3.93
C GLN A 222 -8.34 12.12 5.18
N SER A 223 -8.12 10.81 5.01
CA SER A 223 -7.81 9.91 6.11
C SER A 223 -7.04 8.70 5.60
N VAL A 224 -6.40 8.01 6.54
CA VAL A 224 -5.67 6.77 6.29
C VAL A 224 -6.05 5.76 7.36
N THR A 225 -6.43 4.56 6.94
CA THR A 225 -6.48 3.40 7.83
C THR A 225 -5.16 2.65 7.75
N ARG A 226 -4.51 2.45 8.90
CA ARG A 226 -3.23 1.75 9.02
C ARG A 226 -3.44 0.30 9.38
N ILE A 227 -2.77 -0.58 8.65
CA ILE A 227 -2.84 -2.02 8.85
C ILE A 227 -1.42 -2.56 8.94
N SER A 228 -0.99 -2.93 10.15
CA SER A 228 0.37 -3.42 10.41
C SER A 228 0.44 -4.92 10.21
N LEU A 229 1.48 -5.41 9.55
CA LEU A 229 1.85 -6.82 9.62
C LEU A 229 2.41 -7.13 11.00
N THR A 230 1.75 -8.01 11.74
CA THR A 230 2.35 -8.61 12.93
C THR A 230 3.47 -9.55 12.50
N GLY A 231 4.63 -9.44 13.16
CA GLY A 231 5.82 -10.18 12.79
C GLY A 231 5.59 -11.69 12.85
N SER A 232 5.48 -12.35 11.70
CA SER A 232 5.68 -13.79 11.59
C SER A 232 7.19 -14.09 11.69
N GLN A 233 7.70 -14.08 12.92
CA GLN A 233 8.88 -14.84 13.27
C GLN A 233 8.64 -15.60 14.58
N LYS A 234 7.75 -16.60 14.54
CA LYS A 234 8.04 -17.82 15.29
C LYS A 234 9.20 -18.49 14.57
N THR A 235 10.42 -18.10 14.93
CA THR A 235 11.58 -18.96 14.72
C THR A 235 11.25 -20.27 15.44
N SER A 236 10.92 -21.33 14.70
CA SER A 236 10.86 -22.66 15.29
C SER A 236 12.27 -22.93 15.81
N ARG A 237 12.47 -22.80 17.12
CA ARG A 237 13.63 -23.40 17.77
C ARG A 237 13.55 -24.89 17.46
N ARG A 238 14.37 -25.34 16.50
CA ARG A 238 14.68 -26.77 16.36
C ARG A 238 15.11 -27.24 17.74
N GLY A 239 14.29 -28.08 18.35
CA GLY A 239 14.67 -28.86 19.51
C GLY A 239 15.81 -29.77 19.08
N GLY A 240 17.03 -29.40 19.45
CA GLY A 240 18.13 -30.33 19.51
C GLY A 240 17.89 -31.26 20.69
N ARG A 241 17.64 -32.52 20.39
CA ARG A 241 18.10 -33.67 21.17
C ARG A 241 18.78 -34.61 20.20
#